data_AF-A0A5N5G8F3-F1
#
_entry.id   AF-A0A5N5G8F3-F1
#
_cell.length_a   1.000
_cell.length_b   1.000
_cell.length_c   1.000
_cell.angle_alpha   90.00
_cell.angle_beta   90.00
_cell.angle_gamma   90.00
#
_symmetry.space_group_name_H-M   'P 1'
#
loop_
_entity.id
_entity.type
_entity.pdbx_description
1 polymer ?
#
loop_
_entity_poly.entity_id
_entity_poly.type
_entity_poly.pdbx_seq_one_letter_code
_entity_poly.pdbx_strand_id
1 'polypeptide(L)'
;MALRFEVLGRFNRARAARLTLPHFACQTPLFMPVGTQGTIKGLTTEQLEDIGAQIILGNTYHLALRPTSELLDELGGLHKFMNWPRALLTDSGGFQMVSLLHLADITEEGVTFQSPVDGKRMLLTPEESIQIQNRIGADIIMALDDVVKTTTTGPRVEEAMYRTIRWIDRCIEAHKRPTEQNLFGIVQGGLDPVLSYAIGGLAGGESKDSFWRVVAQCTAALPEEKPRYVMGVGYPLDIVVCSALGADMYDCVYPTRTARFGTALVPENEYTQKISYLFYVLTRAPLCVCVCFATKCGCLVRIISLNSELHI
;
A
#
# COMPACT_ATOMS: atom_id res chain seq x y z
N MET A 1 9.56 21.44 -0.27
CA MET A 1 9.04 20.12 0.13
C MET A 1 8.33 19.52 -1.06
N ALA A 2 8.59 18.25 -1.36
CA ALA A 2 7.96 17.53 -2.46
C ALA A 2 6.42 17.42 -2.30
N LEU A 3 5.92 17.45 -1.06
CA LEU A 3 4.51 17.25 -0.74
C LEU A 3 3.88 18.51 -0.12
N ARG A 4 2.68 18.85 -0.58
CA ARG A 4 1.77 19.80 0.08
C ARG A 4 0.43 19.13 0.37
N PHE A 5 -0.04 19.26 1.60
CA PHE A 5 -1.34 18.73 2.05
C PHE A 5 -2.25 19.88 2.49
N GLU A 6 -3.48 19.89 1.97
CA GLU A 6 -4.45 20.94 2.24
C GLU A 6 -5.82 20.33 2.52
N VAL A 7 -6.31 20.51 3.75
CA VAL A 7 -7.65 20.05 4.13
C VAL A 7 -8.69 21.02 3.56
N LEU A 8 -9.53 20.52 2.65
CA LEU A 8 -10.56 21.29 1.94
C LEU A 8 -11.90 21.30 2.69
N GLY A 9 -12.19 20.22 3.43
CA GLY A 9 -13.42 20.07 4.18
C GLY A 9 -13.30 19.03 5.29
N ARG A 10 -14.16 19.16 6.30
CA ARG A 10 -14.20 18.26 7.46
C ARG A 10 -15.64 17.91 7.81
N PHE A 11 -15.82 16.67 8.28
CA PHE A 11 -17.04 16.25 8.96
C PHE A 11 -16.65 15.35 10.14
N ASN A 12 -16.86 15.83 11.36
CA ASN A 12 -16.27 15.23 12.56
C ASN A 12 -14.75 15.07 12.39
N ARG A 13 -14.23 13.84 12.47
CA ARG A 13 -12.81 13.52 12.28
C ARG A 13 -12.45 13.27 10.81
N ALA A 14 -13.43 13.03 9.95
CA ALA A 14 -13.21 12.78 8.53
C ALA A 14 -12.72 14.04 7.83
N ARG A 15 -11.80 13.88 6.88
CA ARG A 15 -11.17 14.97 6.14
C ARG A 15 -11.25 14.69 4.65
N ALA A 16 -11.69 15.69 3.89
CA ALA A 16 -11.48 15.75 2.45
C ALA A 16 -10.31 16.71 2.21
N ALA A 17 -9.26 16.24 1.53
CA ALA A 17 -8.05 17.03 1.35
C ALA A 17 -7.45 16.87 -0.04
N ARG A 18 -6.63 17.85 -0.42
CA ARG A 18 -5.79 17.82 -1.61
C ARG A 18 -4.36 17.53 -1.21
N LEU A 19 -3.80 16.47 -1.78
CA LEU A 19 -2.41 16.05 -1.63
C LEU A 19 -1.67 16.34 -2.94
N THR A 20 -0.85 17.38 -2.97
CA THR A 20 -0.05 17.74 -4.15
C THR A 20 1.33 17.11 -4.04
N LEU A 21 1.67 16.25 -5.01
CA LEU A 21 2.95 15.58 -5.16
C LEU A 21 3.61 16.05 -6.47
N PRO A 22 4.91 15.76 -6.68
CA PRO A 22 5.64 16.22 -7.87
C PRO A 22 5.01 15.76 -9.19
N HIS A 23 4.51 14.53 -9.28
CA HIS A 23 3.90 14.02 -10.52
C HIS A 23 2.38 14.23 -10.61
N PHE A 24 1.66 14.36 -9.48
CA PHE A 24 0.19 14.45 -9.51
C PHE A 24 -0.42 15.09 -8.26
N ALA A 25 -1.60 15.69 -8.41
CA ALA A 25 -2.41 16.17 -7.30
C ALA A 25 -3.56 15.19 -7.02
N CYS A 26 -3.54 14.55 -5.85
CA CYS A 26 -4.54 13.58 -5.41
C CYS A 26 -5.60 14.23 -4.51
N GLN A 27 -6.82 13.70 -4.56
CA GLN A 27 -7.89 13.96 -3.60
C GLN A 27 -7.95 12.83 -2.58
N THR A 28 -8.08 13.16 -1.29
CA THR A 28 -8.26 12.19 -0.19
C THR A 28 -9.68 12.30 0.41
N PRO A 29 -10.25 11.21 0.96
CA PRO A 29 -9.64 9.88 1.14
C PRO A 29 -9.39 9.13 -0.18
N LEU A 30 -8.27 8.40 -0.29
CA LEU A 30 -7.88 7.67 -1.51
C LEU A 30 -7.45 6.23 -1.23
N PHE A 31 -7.58 5.39 -2.26
CA PHE A 31 -7.12 4.00 -2.26
C PHE A 31 -6.04 3.80 -3.32
N MET A 32 -4.95 3.13 -2.94
CA MET A 32 -3.81 2.82 -3.80
C MET A 32 -3.85 1.37 -4.24
N PRO A 33 -4.01 1.10 -5.56
CA PRO A 33 -3.74 -0.22 -6.12
C PRO A 33 -2.28 -0.62 -5.88
N VAL A 34 -2.07 -1.87 -5.47
CA VAL A 34 -0.73 -2.39 -5.14
C VAL A 34 -0.12 -3.12 -6.34
N GLY A 35 1.04 -2.63 -6.76
CA GLY A 35 1.87 -3.17 -7.83
C GLY A 35 3.02 -4.01 -7.31
N THR A 36 3.29 -5.09 -8.05
CA THR A 36 4.43 -5.97 -7.80
C THR A 36 5.28 -5.97 -9.07
N GLN A 37 6.56 -5.61 -8.96
CA GLN A 37 7.49 -5.56 -10.11
C GLN A 37 7.08 -4.56 -11.21
N GLY A 38 6.63 -3.36 -10.82
CA GLY A 38 6.35 -2.28 -11.78
C GLY A 38 5.05 -2.44 -12.57
N THR A 39 4.15 -3.32 -12.13
CA THR A 39 2.82 -3.49 -12.74
C THR A 39 1.74 -3.81 -11.71
N ILE A 40 0.52 -3.36 -11.96
CA ILE A 40 -0.67 -3.85 -11.28
C ILE A 40 -1.14 -5.10 -12.03
N LYS A 41 -1.15 -6.25 -11.35
CA LYS A 41 -1.45 -7.54 -11.99
C LYS A 41 -2.82 -7.52 -12.70
N GLY A 42 -2.78 -7.69 -14.03
CA GLY A 42 -3.97 -7.78 -14.88
C GLY A 42 -4.51 -6.44 -15.39
N LEU A 43 -3.80 -5.32 -15.15
CA LEU A 43 -4.21 -3.99 -15.63
C LEU A 43 -3.04 -3.26 -16.30
N THR A 44 -3.33 -2.59 -17.40
CA THR A 44 -2.43 -1.61 -18.04
C THR A 44 -2.48 -0.28 -17.30
N THR A 45 -1.50 0.59 -17.54
CA THR A 45 -1.51 1.94 -16.95
C THR A 45 -2.69 2.77 -17.43
N GLU A 46 -3.05 2.71 -18.72
CA GLU A 46 -4.23 3.37 -19.27
C GLU A 46 -5.52 2.94 -18.55
N GLN A 47 -5.68 1.64 -18.28
CA GLN A 47 -6.84 1.15 -17.53
C GLN A 47 -6.86 1.65 -16.08
N LEU A 48 -5.71 1.80 -15.44
CA LEU A 48 -5.63 2.39 -14.09
C LEU A 48 -6.01 3.88 -14.11
N GLU A 49 -5.61 4.59 -15.17
CA GLU A 49 -5.99 5.98 -15.38
C GLU A 49 -7.49 6.15 -15.58
N ASP A 50 -8.10 5.29 -16.40
CA ASP A 50 -9.52 5.26 -16.72
C ASP A 50 -10.40 5.00 -15.49
N ILE A 51 -9.96 4.12 -14.58
CA ILE A 51 -10.68 3.88 -13.32
C ILE A 51 -10.42 4.96 -12.26
N GLY A 52 -9.65 5.99 -12.61
CA GLY A 52 -9.40 7.13 -11.72
C GLY A 52 -8.38 6.86 -10.62
N ALA A 53 -7.48 5.86 -10.78
CA ALA A 53 -6.38 5.68 -9.84
C ALA A 53 -5.49 6.93 -9.84
N GLN A 54 -5.34 7.58 -8.70
CA GLN A 54 -4.58 8.83 -8.58
C GLN A 54 -3.12 8.57 -8.19
N ILE A 55 -2.92 7.50 -7.42
CA ILE A 55 -1.65 7.04 -6.89
C ILE A 55 -1.67 5.52 -6.81
N ILE A 56 -0.51 4.89 -7.03
CA ILE A 56 -0.32 3.45 -6.88
C ILE A 56 0.82 3.18 -5.89
N LEU A 57 0.82 1.98 -5.29
CA LEU A 57 1.89 1.51 -4.43
C LEU A 57 2.80 0.57 -5.21
N GLY A 58 4.08 0.91 -5.33
CA GLY A 58 5.14 0.03 -5.84
C GLY A 58 5.85 -0.68 -4.68
N ASN A 59 5.97 -2.00 -4.76
CA ASN A 59 6.71 -2.72 -3.75
C ASN A 59 8.24 -2.65 -3.97
N THR A 60 8.94 -2.02 -3.04
CA THR A 60 10.40 -1.77 -3.10
C THR A 60 11.19 -3.04 -3.14
N TYR A 61 10.81 -4.03 -2.33
CA TYR A 61 11.52 -5.29 -2.22
C TYR A 61 11.62 -6.02 -3.56
N HIS A 62 10.49 -6.17 -4.25
CA HIS A 62 10.45 -6.83 -5.54
C HIS A 62 11.20 -6.03 -6.61
N LEU A 63 11.06 -4.70 -6.62
CA LEU A 63 11.74 -3.81 -7.57
C LEU A 63 13.26 -3.83 -7.41
N ALA A 64 13.74 -3.85 -6.16
CA ALA A 64 15.17 -3.95 -5.82
C ALA A 64 15.81 -5.25 -6.31
N LEU A 65 15.05 -6.35 -6.33
CA LEU A 65 15.53 -7.64 -6.82
C LEU A 65 15.38 -7.77 -8.34
N ARG A 66 14.24 -7.33 -8.90
CA ARG A 66 13.90 -7.43 -10.32
C ARG A 66 12.94 -6.29 -10.70
N PRO A 67 13.34 -5.33 -11.55
CA PRO A 67 14.52 -5.36 -12.45
C PRO A 67 15.85 -4.88 -11.83
N THR A 68 15.89 -4.60 -10.53
CA THR A 68 16.94 -3.88 -9.76
C THR A 68 16.77 -2.37 -9.72
N SER A 69 17.19 -1.78 -8.60
CA SER A 69 17.04 -0.35 -8.37
C SER A 69 17.99 0.48 -9.24
N GLU A 70 19.18 -0.06 -9.54
CA GLU A 70 20.20 0.54 -10.40
C GLU A 70 19.69 0.64 -11.83
N LEU A 71 19.09 -0.43 -12.35
CA LEU A 71 18.51 -0.42 -13.69
C LEU A 71 17.31 0.54 -13.77
N LEU A 72 16.49 0.63 -12.72
CA LEU A 72 15.41 1.63 -12.68
C LEU A 72 15.96 3.06 -12.70
N ASP A 73 17.04 3.35 -11.99
CA ASP A 73 17.68 4.66 -11.97
C ASP A 73 18.22 5.02 -13.37
N GLU A 74 18.92 4.08 -14.02
CA GLU A 74 19.42 4.23 -15.40
C GLU A 74 18.31 4.50 -16.43
N LEU A 75 17.14 3.87 -16.26
CA LEU A 75 15.97 4.06 -17.11
C LEU A 75 15.16 5.32 -16.73
N GLY A 76 15.61 6.09 -15.74
CA GLY A 76 15.04 7.36 -15.32
C GLY A 76 13.85 7.24 -14.36
N GLY A 77 13.83 6.19 -13.54
CA GLY A 77 12.88 5.95 -12.46
C GLY A 77 11.69 5.07 -12.86
N LEU A 78 10.95 4.61 -11.85
CA LEU A 78 9.84 3.68 -12.03
C LEU A 78 8.70 4.27 -12.86
N HIS A 79 8.40 5.56 -12.70
CA HIS A 79 7.37 6.26 -13.50
C HIS A 79 7.61 6.07 -15.00
N LYS A 80 8.85 6.29 -15.47
CA LYS A 80 9.22 6.09 -16.88
C LYS A 80 9.20 4.62 -17.27
N PHE A 81 9.77 3.76 -16.42
CA PHE A 81 9.83 2.32 -16.68
C PHE A 81 8.45 1.71 -16.92
N MET A 82 7.46 2.09 -16.11
CA MET A 82 6.11 1.55 -16.21
C MET A 82 5.14 2.40 -17.03
N ASN A 83 5.59 3.55 -17.56
CA ASN A 83 4.75 4.55 -18.21
C ASN A 83 3.55 4.98 -17.34
N TRP A 84 3.82 5.34 -16.07
CA TRP A 84 2.81 5.83 -15.12
C TRP A 84 2.98 7.33 -14.89
N PRO A 85 2.05 8.17 -15.38
CA PRO A 85 2.20 9.62 -15.33
C PRO A 85 1.71 10.25 -14.02
N ARG A 86 1.12 9.49 -13.10
CA ARG A 86 0.56 10.01 -11.84
C ARG A 86 1.42 9.63 -10.65
N ALA A 87 0.92 9.87 -9.44
CA ALA A 87 1.70 9.70 -8.22
C ALA A 87 2.04 8.23 -7.91
N LEU A 88 3.17 8.03 -7.22
CA LEU A 88 3.69 6.73 -6.82
C LEU A 88 4.12 6.78 -5.35
N LEU A 89 3.74 5.75 -4.59
CA LEU A 89 4.27 5.47 -3.26
C LEU A 89 5.09 4.18 -3.30
N THR A 90 6.21 4.14 -2.60
CA THR A 90 6.96 2.89 -2.36
C THR A 90 6.92 2.48 -0.90
N ASP A 91 6.67 1.21 -0.62
CA ASP A 91 6.83 0.69 0.75
C ASP A 91 8.33 0.59 1.13
N SER A 92 8.65 0.35 2.40
CA SER A 92 10.04 0.27 2.85
C SER A 92 10.73 -1.05 2.48
N GLY A 93 9.95 -2.05 2.03
CA GLY A 93 10.37 -3.44 1.86
C GLY A 93 10.29 -4.29 3.13
N GLY A 94 10.15 -3.68 4.33
CA GLY A 94 10.17 -4.39 5.62
C GLY A 94 8.99 -5.34 5.82
N PHE A 95 7.77 -4.94 5.47
CA PHE A 95 6.56 -5.75 5.69
C PHE A 95 6.57 -7.09 4.93
N GLN A 96 7.10 -7.12 3.71
CA GLN A 96 7.20 -8.39 2.97
C GLN A 96 8.20 -9.36 3.59
N MET A 97 9.24 -8.86 4.26
CA MET A 97 10.18 -9.68 5.03
C MET A 97 9.48 -10.38 6.20
N VAL A 98 8.39 -9.80 6.70
CA VAL A 98 7.61 -10.36 7.82
C VAL A 98 6.71 -11.52 7.37
N SER A 99 6.19 -11.46 6.14
CA SER A 99 5.44 -12.59 5.56
C SER A 99 6.33 -13.84 5.32
N LEU A 100 7.66 -13.65 5.32
CA LEU A 100 8.70 -14.68 5.19
C LEU A 100 9.47 -14.91 6.52
N LEU A 101 8.92 -14.48 7.67
CA LEU A 101 9.56 -14.42 9.00
C LEU A 101 10.40 -15.63 9.46
N HIS A 102 10.16 -16.83 8.93
CA HIS A 102 11.01 -17.99 9.26
C HIS A 102 12.47 -17.81 8.79
N LEU A 103 12.74 -16.81 7.95
CA LEU A 103 14.04 -16.51 7.35
C LEU A 103 14.59 -15.14 7.76
N ALA A 104 13.95 -14.39 8.67
CA ALA A 104 14.32 -13.02 9.00
C ALA A 104 14.85 -12.86 10.44
N ASP A 105 15.96 -12.15 10.60
CA ASP A 105 16.58 -11.77 11.87
C ASP A 105 16.67 -10.24 11.93
N ILE A 106 16.15 -9.64 13.00
CA ILE A 106 16.03 -8.19 13.15
C ILE A 106 16.97 -7.74 14.26
N THR A 107 17.93 -6.89 13.91
CA THR A 107 18.91 -6.32 14.84
C THR A 107 18.82 -4.80 14.82
N GLU A 108 19.66 -4.09 15.55
CA GLU A 108 19.72 -2.63 15.46
C GLU A 108 20.23 -2.16 14.08
N GLU A 109 21.05 -2.96 13.42
CA GLU A 109 21.66 -2.62 12.12
C GLU A 109 20.61 -2.57 11.00
N GLY A 110 19.70 -3.54 10.98
CA GLY A 110 18.67 -3.69 9.96
C GLY A 110 17.96 -5.04 10.04
N VAL A 111 17.31 -5.41 8.94
CA VAL A 111 16.63 -6.70 8.78
C VAL A 111 17.47 -7.60 7.90
N THR A 112 17.94 -8.72 8.44
CA THR A 112 18.63 -9.75 7.67
C THR A 112 17.63 -10.80 7.22
N PHE A 113 17.62 -11.16 5.95
CA PHE A 113 16.70 -12.17 5.40
C PHE A 113 17.34 -12.99 4.29
N GLN A 114 16.66 -14.07 3.90
CA GLN A 114 17.05 -14.86 2.74
C GLN A 114 16.25 -14.45 1.51
N SER A 115 16.93 -14.17 0.41
CA SER A 115 16.30 -13.91 -0.89
C SER A 115 15.49 -15.13 -1.36
N PRO A 116 14.21 -14.97 -1.70
CA PRO A 116 13.37 -16.05 -2.25
C PRO A 116 13.73 -16.36 -3.69
N VAL A 117 14.55 -15.53 -4.33
CA VAL A 117 14.96 -15.69 -5.73
C VAL A 117 16.15 -16.63 -5.86
N ASP A 118 17.16 -16.45 -5.01
CA ASP A 118 18.45 -17.15 -5.12
C ASP A 118 18.98 -17.71 -3.79
N GLY A 119 18.24 -17.55 -2.70
CA GLY A 119 18.61 -18.08 -1.39
C GLY A 119 19.76 -17.34 -0.69
N LYS A 120 20.24 -16.22 -1.22
CA LYS A 120 21.33 -15.47 -0.57
C LYS A 120 20.84 -14.72 0.65
N ARG A 121 21.69 -14.65 1.67
CA ARG A 121 21.45 -13.81 2.85
C ARG A 121 21.69 -12.35 2.47
N MET A 122 20.73 -11.50 2.77
CA MET A 122 20.74 -10.06 2.49
C MET A 122 20.46 -9.30 3.77
N LEU A 123 21.05 -8.12 3.92
CA LEU A 123 20.77 -7.18 5.00
C LEU A 123 20.14 -5.94 4.39
N LEU A 124 18.92 -5.60 4.82
CA LEU A 124 18.30 -4.32 4.50
C LEU A 124 18.41 -3.41 5.72
N THR A 125 19.24 -2.37 5.62
CA THR A 125 19.32 -1.31 6.62
C THR A 125 18.36 -0.17 6.27
N PRO A 126 18.03 0.72 7.23
CA PRO A 126 17.34 1.98 6.96
C PRO A 126 17.94 2.78 5.80
N GLU A 127 19.28 2.91 5.75
CA GLU A 127 19.97 3.65 4.70
C GLU A 127 19.80 3.00 3.34
N GLU A 128 19.96 1.68 3.26
CA GLU A 128 19.82 0.93 2.00
C GLU A 128 18.38 1.00 1.47
N SER A 129 17.38 0.87 2.35
CA SER A 129 15.96 1.02 1.98
C SER A 129 15.69 2.40 1.36
N ILE A 130 16.23 3.47 1.95
CA ILE A 130 16.06 4.82 1.42
C ILE A 130 16.83 5.02 0.11
N GLN A 131 18.03 4.47 -0.03
CA GLN A 131 18.81 4.56 -1.28
C GLN A 131 18.08 3.86 -2.44
N ILE A 132 17.56 2.66 -2.21
CA ILE A 132 16.76 1.93 -3.19
C ILE A 132 15.53 2.76 -3.60
N GLN A 133 14.78 3.30 -2.63
CA GLN A 133 13.61 4.13 -2.93
C GLN A 133 13.97 5.45 -3.64
N ASN A 134 15.14 6.02 -3.35
CA ASN A 134 15.66 7.18 -4.07
C ASN A 134 16.01 6.85 -5.53
N ARG A 135 16.52 5.64 -5.82
CA ARG A 135 16.73 5.17 -7.21
C ARG A 135 15.42 4.85 -7.94
N ILE A 136 14.46 4.22 -7.25
CA ILE A 136 13.13 3.94 -7.81
C ILE A 136 12.42 5.25 -8.20
N GLY A 137 12.60 6.33 -7.42
CA GLY A 137 12.13 7.66 -7.77
C GLY A 137 10.62 7.87 -7.57
N ALA A 138 10.02 7.24 -6.55
CA ALA A 138 8.62 7.46 -6.16
C ALA A 138 8.38 8.81 -5.49
N ASP A 139 7.17 9.38 -5.62
CA ASP A 139 6.80 10.65 -4.96
C ASP A 139 6.77 10.56 -3.43
N ILE A 140 6.34 9.41 -2.90
CA ILE A 140 6.31 9.12 -1.46
C ILE A 140 7.15 7.86 -1.20
N ILE A 141 8.05 7.96 -0.24
CA ILE A 141 8.91 6.85 0.20
C ILE A 141 8.60 6.56 1.68
N MET A 142 8.66 5.30 2.08
CA MET A 142 8.35 4.88 3.44
C MET A 142 9.64 4.54 4.20
N ALA A 143 9.74 4.99 5.45
CA ALA A 143 10.84 4.63 6.32
C ALA A 143 10.83 3.14 6.65
N LEU A 144 12.01 2.52 6.80
CA LEU A 144 12.11 1.16 7.31
C LEU A 144 11.71 1.13 8.79
N ASP A 145 10.95 0.11 9.17
CA ASP A 145 10.42 -0.09 10.51
C ASP A 145 10.63 -1.51 11.01
N ASP A 146 10.61 -1.67 12.33
CA ASP A 146 10.65 -2.99 12.97
C ASP A 146 9.23 -3.50 13.16
N VAL A 147 8.77 -4.27 12.19
CA VAL A 147 7.41 -4.80 12.15
C VAL A 147 7.26 -6.00 13.08
N VAL A 148 6.32 -5.88 14.02
CA VAL A 148 5.86 -6.99 14.87
C VAL A 148 4.46 -7.43 14.46
N LYS A 149 4.13 -8.71 14.66
CA LYS A 149 2.76 -9.20 14.47
C LYS A 149 1.83 -8.48 15.45
N THR A 150 0.63 -8.11 15.02
CA THR A 150 -0.35 -7.41 15.88
C THR A 150 -0.72 -8.18 17.14
N THR A 151 -0.65 -9.51 17.08
CA THR A 151 -0.96 -10.41 18.21
C THR A 151 0.23 -10.60 19.16
N THR A 152 1.40 -10.06 18.84
CA THR A 152 2.56 -10.09 19.75
C THR A 152 2.30 -9.18 20.94
N THR A 153 2.59 -9.66 22.14
CA THR A 153 2.45 -8.92 23.39
C THR A 153 3.78 -8.88 24.15
N GLY A 154 3.91 -7.97 25.10
CA GLY A 154 5.08 -7.87 25.97
C GLY A 154 6.23 -7.03 25.40
N PRO A 155 7.45 -7.18 25.96
CA PRO A 155 8.58 -6.25 25.74
C PRO A 155 8.99 -6.09 24.27
N ARG A 156 8.73 -7.10 23.43
CA ARG A 156 9.07 -7.08 22.00
C ARG A 156 8.37 -5.96 21.24
N VAL A 157 7.15 -5.59 21.63
CA VAL A 157 6.36 -4.52 20.98
C VAL A 157 7.00 -3.16 21.25
N GLU A 158 7.36 -2.91 22.51
CA GLU A 158 8.05 -1.70 22.94
C GLU A 158 9.43 -1.58 22.30
N GLU A 159 10.19 -2.67 22.25
CA GLU A 159 11.48 -2.72 21.56
C GLU A 159 11.35 -2.36 20.07
N ALA A 160 10.35 -2.92 19.38
CA ALA A 160 10.09 -2.62 17.97
C ALA A 160 9.75 -1.15 17.74
N MET A 161 8.90 -0.61 18.61
CA MET A 161 8.50 0.79 18.57
C MET A 161 9.73 1.69 18.72
N TYR A 162 10.56 1.49 19.75
CA TYR A 162 11.76 2.31 19.94
C TYR A 162 12.81 2.10 18.85
N ARG A 163 12.97 0.89 18.32
CA ARG A 163 13.86 0.64 17.17
C ARG A 163 13.36 1.40 15.94
N THR A 164 12.06 1.36 15.66
CA THR A 164 11.43 2.13 14.56
C THR A 164 11.67 3.63 14.72
N ILE A 165 11.60 4.17 15.95
CA ILE A 165 11.92 5.57 16.23
C ILE A 165 13.40 5.88 15.93
N ARG A 166 14.34 5.00 16.31
CA ARG A 166 15.76 5.22 15.96
C ARG A 166 16.04 5.05 14.46
N TRP A 167 15.30 4.17 13.80
CA TRP A 167 15.46 3.91 12.36
C TRP A 167 14.91 5.03 11.49
N ILE A 168 13.86 5.75 11.91
CA ILE A 168 13.39 6.92 11.15
C ILE A 168 14.46 8.03 11.10
N ASP A 169 15.22 8.25 12.17
CA ASP A 169 16.32 9.24 12.16
C ASP A 169 17.39 8.88 11.12
N ARG A 170 17.74 7.58 11.04
CA ARG A 170 18.65 7.04 10.02
C ARG A 170 18.08 7.19 8.61
N CYS A 171 16.78 6.97 8.44
CA CYS A 171 16.10 7.15 7.15
C CYS A 171 16.11 8.62 6.70
N ILE A 172 15.88 9.56 7.63
CA ILE A 172 15.90 11.00 7.37
C ILE A 172 17.29 11.43 6.88
N GLU A 173 18.34 11.01 7.59
CA GLU A 173 19.72 11.33 7.21
C GLU A 173 20.13 10.72 5.86
N ALA A 174 19.67 9.50 5.57
CA ALA A 174 19.95 8.83 4.31
C ALA A 174 19.23 9.43 3.10
N HIS A 175 18.16 10.22 3.31
CA HIS A 175 17.31 10.69 2.24
C HIS A 175 17.92 11.87 1.47
N LYS A 176 18.28 11.63 0.20
CA LYS A 176 19.01 12.61 -0.63
C LYS A 176 18.15 13.41 -1.62
N ARG A 177 16.83 13.18 -1.68
CA ARG A 177 15.92 13.78 -2.67
C ARG A 177 14.69 14.50 -2.06
N PRO A 178 14.83 15.34 -1.00
CA PRO A 178 13.68 15.91 -0.25
C PRO A 178 12.80 16.90 -1.04
N THR A 179 13.28 17.36 -2.20
CA THR A 179 12.53 18.23 -3.12
C THR A 179 11.68 17.45 -4.11
N GLU A 180 11.98 16.17 -4.32
CA GLU A 180 11.36 15.31 -5.34
C GLU A 180 10.62 14.11 -4.74
N GLN A 181 10.93 13.73 -3.50
CA GLN A 181 10.28 12.66 -2.80
C GLN A 181 9.98 13.09 -1.36
N ASN A 182 8.88 12.59 -0.81
CA ASN A 182 8.51 12.85 0.58
C ASN A 182 8.61 11.57 1.40
N LEU A 183 9.38 11.62 2.49
CA LEU A 183 9.53 10.51 3.43
C LEU A 183 8.36 10.46 4.43
N PHE A 184 7.69 9.31 4.52
CA PHE A 184 6.70 9.00 5.55
C PHE A 184 7.32 8.13 6.63
N GLY A 185 7.14 8.53 7.88
CA GLY A 185 7.41 7.67 9.04
C GLY A 185 6.28 6.66 9.25
N ILE A 186 6.64 5.51 9.81
CA ILE A 186 5.68 4.49 10.22
C ILE A 186 5.58 4.52 11.73
N VAL A 187 4.36 4.61 12.23
CA VAL A 187 4.17 4.52 13.68
C VAL A 187 3.88 3.07 14.05
N GLN A 188 4.61 2.57 15.04
CA GLN A 188 4.50 1.24 15.62
C GLN A 188 3.98 1.31 17.07
N GLY A 189 3.69 0.15 17.67
CA GLY A 189 3.17 0.07 19.05
C GLY A 189 2.14 -1.03 19.30
N GLY A 190 1.81 -1.83 18.28
CA GLY A 190 0.88 -2.94 18.39
C GLY A 190 -0.52 -2.51 18.83
N LEU A 191 -1.20 -3.38 19.59
CA LEU A 191 -2.54 -3.12 20.14
C LEU A 191 -2.51 -2.46 21.54
N ASP A 192 -1.32 -2.09 22.04
CA ASP A 192 -1.17 -1.52 23.37
C ASP A 192 -1.62 -0.05 23.36
N PRO A 193 -2.66 0.35 24.11
CA PRO A 193 -3.18 1.71 24.12
C PRO A 193 -2.21 2.75 24.71
N VAL A 194 -1.14 2.35 25.40
CA VAL A 194 -0.12 3.27 25.92
C VAL A 194 0.98 3.52 24.88
N LEU A 195 1.31 2.49 24.09
CA LEU A 195 2.38 2.54 23.08
C LEU A 195 1.85 2.87 21.67
N SER A 196 0.56 2.67 21.42
CA SER A 196 -0.05 2.78 20.09
C SER A 196 -0.33 4.22 19.68
N TYR A 197 0.70 4.86 19.15
CA TYR A 197 0.53 5.92 18.15
C TYR A 197 0.48 5.34 16.72
N ALA A 198 0.37 4.01 16.60
CA ALA A 198 0.53 3.18 15.41
C ALA A 198 -0.42 3.44 14.22
N ILE A 199 0.17 3.72 13.05
CA ILE A 199 -0.48 3.44 11.78
C ILE A 199 0.54 2.71 10.89
N GLY A 200 0.78 1.45 11.28
CA GLY A 200 1.71 0.50 10.66
C GLY A 200 1.53 -0.84 11.36
N GLY A 201 1.69 -1.95 10.63
CA GLY A 201 1.59 -3.30 11.19
C GLY A 201 0.18 -3.78 11.55
N LEU A 202 -0.89 -3.01 11.30
CA LEU A 202 -2.30 -3.40 11.50
C LEU A 202 -2.87 -4.19 10.29
N ALA A 203 -4.02 -4.84 10.47
CA ALA A 203 -4.70 -5.74 9.52
C ALA A 203 -4.09 -7.15 9.35
N GLY A 204 -3.40 -7.64 10.38
CA GLY A 204 -2.65 -8.91 10.38
C GLY A 204 -3.32 -10.10 11.09
N GLY A 205 -4.51 -9.91 11.69
CA GLY A 205 -5.27 -10.99 12.34
C GLY A 205 -5.99 -10.58 13.64
N GLU A 206 -5.92 -9.32 14.03
CA GLU A 206 -6.62 -8.76 15.18
C GLU A 206 -8.14 -8.63 14.97
N SER A 207 -8.89 -8.47 16.07
CA SER A 207 -10.32 -8.17 16.00
C SER A 207 -10.58 -6.76 15.47
N LYS A 208 -11.71 -6.57 14.78
CA LYS A 208 -12.12 -5.27 14.22
C LYS A 208 -12.24 -4.17 15.26
N ASP A 209 -12.75 -4.49 16.45
CA ASP A 209 -12.87 -3.53 17.54
C ASP A 209 -11.50 -3.01 18.01
N SER A 210 -10.52 -3.91 18.13
CA SER A 210 -9.15 -3.51 18.51
C SER A 210 -8.50 -2.67 17.41
N PHE A 211 -8.63 -3.11 16.14
CA PHE A 211 -8.13 -2.39 14.98
C PHE A 211 -8.66 -0.94 14.92
N TRP A 212 -9.98 -0.75 15.00
CA TRP A 212 -10.59 0.58 14.93
C TRP A 212 -10.23 1.47 16.12
N ARG A 213 -10.07 0.91 17.32
CA ARG A 213 -9.60 1.67 18.50
C ARG A 213 -8.19 2.21 18.30
N VAL A 214 -7.27 1.39 17.79
CA VAL A 214 -5.91 1.84 17.50
C VAL A 214 -5.96 2.94 16.43
N VAL A 215 -6.63 2.72 15.30
CA VAL A 215 -6.76 3.77 14.26
C VAL A 215 -7.32 5.07 14.84
N ALA A 216 -8.35 4.99 15.69
CA ALA A 216 -8.95 6.16 16.34
C ALA A 216 -7.98 6.87 17.30
N GLN A 217 -7.14 6.15 18.03
CA GLN A 217 -6.15 6.73 18.90
C GLN A 217 -5.05 7.44 18.09
N CYS A 218 -4.50 6.75 17.10
CA CYS A 218 -3.35 7.22 16.36
C CYS A 218 -3.69 8.44 15.49
N THR A 219 -4.82 8.38 14.78
CA THR A 219 -5.29 9.53 13.99
C THR A 219 -5.69 10.74 14.84
N ALA A 220 -5.96 10.58 16.13
CA ALA A 220 -6.21 11.71 17.05
C ALA A 220 -4.91 12.37 17.52
N ALA A 221 -3.82 11.62 17.60
CA ALA A 221 -2.51 12.11 18.04
C ALA A 221 -1.63 12.63 16.90
N LEU A 222 -1.82 12.13 15.67
CA LEU A 222 -1.04 12.56 14.52
C LEU A 222 -1.37 13.99 14.09
N PRO A 223 -0.37 14.78 13.64
CA PRO A 223 -0.57 16.16 13.20
C PRO A 223 -1.69 16.30 12.16
N GLU A 224 -2.49 17.36 12.26
CA GLU A 224 -3.67 17.54 11.42
C GLU A 224 -3.33 18.01 10.00
N GLU A 225 -2.23 18.73 9.87
CA GLU A 225 -1.70 19.28 8.63
C GLU A 225 -0.90 18.27 7.80
N LYS A 226 -0.87 17.00 8.25
CA LYS A 226 -0.20 15.90 7.58
C LYS A 226 -1.20 14.84 7.12
N PRO A 227 -0.93 14.17 5.97
CA PRO A 227 -1.72 13.02 5.55
C PRO A 227 -1.53 11.85 6.52
N ARG A 228 -2.58 11.05 6.69
CA ARG A 228 -2.62 9.87 7.57
C ARG A 228 -2.92 8.63 6.75
N TYR A 229 -1.92 7.75 6.63
CA TYR A 229 -1.97 6.58 5.75
C TYR A 229 -2.11 5.29 6.56
N VAL A 230 -3.23 4.58 6.40
CA VAL A 230 -3.47 3.28 7.05
C VAL A 230 -3.09 2.15 6.10
N MET A 231 -1.91 1.58 6.37
CA MET A 231 -1.29 0.55 5.55
C MET A 231 -2.09 -0.76 5.56
N GLY A 232 -2.27 -1.39 4.39
CA GLY A 232 -2.82 -2.74 4.25
C GLY A 232 -4.34 -2.88 4.35
N VAL A 233 -5.09 -1.77 4.45
CA VAL A 233 -6.55 -1.78 4.58
C VAL A 233 -7.24 -1.77 3.23
N GLY A 234 -8.02 -2.82 2.94
CA GLY A 234 -8.69 -2.97 1.63
C GLY A 234 -10.17 -3.29 1.64
N TYR A 235 -10.75 -3.66 2.79
CA TYR A 235 -12.19 -3.94 2.82
C TYR A 235 -12.98 -2.63 2.80
N PRO A 236 -14.05 -2.52 1.99
CA PRO A 236 -14.81 -1.28 1.86
C PRO A 236 -15.30 -0.70 3.19
N LEU A 237 -15.80 -1.54 4.10
CA LEU A 237 -16.26 -1.10 5.41
C LEU A 237 -15.12 -0.50 6.25
N ASP A 238 -13.95 -1.12 6.24
CA ASP A 238 -12.79 -0.62 6.98
C ASP A 238 -12.33 0.73 6.44
N ILE A 239 -12.31 0.90 5.11
CA ILE A 239 -11.96 2.18 4.47
C ILE A 239 -12.90 3.29 4.95
N VAL A 240 -14.20 3.04 4.96
CA VAL A 240 -15.21 4.01 5.42
C VAL A 240 -15.02 4.33 6.91
N VAL A 241 -14.85 3.32 7.77
CA VAL A 241 -14.68 3.52 9.22
C VAL A 241 -13.37 4.25 9.51
N CYS A 242 -12.25 3.84 8.91
CA CYS A 242 -10.97 4.53 9.08
C CYS A 242 -11.04 5.98 8.56
N SER A 243 -11.76 6.25 7.47
CA SER A 243 -11.99 7.62 6.97
C SER A 243 -12.77 8.44 7.99
N ALA A 244 -13.82 7.86 8.57
CA ALA A 244 -14.61 8.48 9.64
C ALA A 244 -13.80 8.74 10.91
N LEU A 245 -12.73 7.96 11.14
CA LEU A 245 -11.76 8.15 12.23
C LEU A 245 -10.66 9.17 11.88
N GLY A 246 -10.55 9.60 10.62
CA GLY A 246 -9.67 10.68 10.18
C GLY A 246 -8.42 10.24 9.42
N ALA A 247 -8.38 9.02 8.91
CA ALA A 247 -7.39 8.58 7.93
C ALA A 247 -7.69 9.10 6.51
N ASP A 248 -6.67 9.20 5.66
CA ASP A 248 -6.75 9.79 4.31
C ASP A 248 -6.33 8.85 3.18
N MET A 249 -5.46 7.87 3.47
CA MET A 249 -4.86 7.02 2.44
C MET A 249 -4.94 5.56 2.87
N TYR A 250 -5.12 4.68 1.89
CA TYR A 250 -5.23 3.23 2.06
C TYR A 250 -4.55 2.51 0.91
N ASP A 251 -4.11 1.28 1.13
CA ASP A 251 -3.65 0.39 0.07
C ASP A 251 -4.08 -1.05 0.41
N CYS A 252 -4.33 -1.85 -0.62
CA CYS A 252 -4.48 -3.29 -0.43
C CYS A 252 -4.38 -4.06 -1.74
N VAL A 253 -3.88 -5.29 -1.65
CA VAL A 253 -3.98 -6.26 -2.76
C VAL A 253 -5.39 -6.85 -2.90
N TYR A 254 -6.29 -6.61 -1.96
CA TYR A 254 -7.60 -7.28 -1.89
C TYR A 254 -8.40 -7.18 -3.20
N PRO A 255 -8.60 -6.01 -3.84
CA PRO A 255 -9.40 -5.93 -5.06
C PRO A 255 -8.80 -6.76 -6.22
N THR A 256 -7.50 -6.61 -6.50
CA THR A 256 -6.83 -7.29 -7.62
C THR A 256 -6.59 -8.78 -7.33
N ARG A 257 -6.41 -9.16 -6.06
CA ARG A 257 -6.31 -10.56 -5.66
C ARG A 257 -7.65 -11.28 -5.79
N THR A 258 -8.71 -10.70 -5.25
CA THR A 258 -10.06 -11.27 -5.22
C THR A 258 -10.66 -11.38 -6.62
N ALA A 259 -10.41 -10.40 -7.50
CA ALA A 259 -10.79 -10.47 -8.91
C ALA A 259 -10.16 -11.68 -9.64
N ARG A 260 -8.88 -11.98 -9.38
CA ARG A 260 -8.19 -13.16 -9.95
C ARG A 260 -8.72 -14.49 -9.41
N PHE A 261 -9.37 -14.47 -8.26
CA PHE A 261 -10.11 -15.62 -7.72
C PHE A 261 -11.59 -15.64 -8.16
N GLY A 262 -11.97 -14.82 -9.14
CA GLY A 262 -13.30 -14.84 -9.75
C GLY A 262 -14.38 -14.10 -8.96
N THR A 263 -14.01 -13.29 -7.97
CA THR A 263 -14.97 -12.53 -7.15
C THR A 263 -14.96 -11.06 -7.54
N ALA A 264 -16.14 -10.51 -7.83
CA ALA A 264 -16.34 -9.09 -8.09
C ALA A 264 -16.80 -8.36 -6.81
N LEU A 265 -16.36 -7.12 -6.64
CA LEU A 265 -16.89 -6.21 -5.62
C LEU A 265 -18.03 -5.42 -6.25
N VAL A 266 -19.24 -5.56 -5.71
CA VAL A 266 -20.45 -4.87 -6.17
C VAL A 266 -21.11 -4.16 -4.99
N PRO A 267 -21.79 -3.02 -5.22
CA PRO A 267 -22.64 -2.40 -4.21
C PRO A 267 -23.67 -3.41 -3.68
N GLU A 268 -24.00 -3.34 -2.38
CA GLU A 268 -24.93 -4.27 -1.72
C GLU A 268 -26.32 -4.33 -2.41
N ASN A 269 -26.70 -3.23 -3.07
CA ASN A 269 -27.99 -3.08 -3.74
C ASN A 269 -27.99 -3.64 -5.19
N GLU A 270 -26.82 -4.04 -5.70
CA GLU A 270 -26.63 -4.65 -7.01
C GLU A 270 -26.24 -6.12 -6.83
N TYR A 271 -27.24 -6.98 -6.60
CA TYR A 271 -27.17 -8.44 -6.64
C TYR A 271 -25.95 -9.09 -5.93
N THR A 272 -26.11 -9.42 -4.66
CA THR A 272 -25.19 -10.28 -3.90
C THR A 272 -25.32 -11.74 -4.38
N GLN A 273 -24.78 -12.06 -5.56
CA GLN A 273 -24.41 -13.44 -5.87
C GLN A 273 -22.91 -13.56 -5.69
N LYS A 274 -22.50 -14.45 -4.76
CA LYS A 274 -21.17 -15.07 -4.84
C LYS A 274 -21.02 -15.56 -6.28
N ILE A 275 -20.13 -14.95 -7.06
CA ILE A 275 -19.66 -15.55 -8.30
C ILE A 275 -18.72 -16.70 -7.90
N SER A 276 -19.29 -17.70 -7.24
CA SER A 276 -18.70 -19.01 -7.07
C SER A 276 -19.14 -19.80 -8.28
N TYR A 277 -18.20 -20.11 -9.17
CA TYR A 277 -18.26 -21.05 -10.28
C TYR A 277 -19.62 -21.72 -10.54
N LEU A 278 -20.10 -21.56 -11.79
CA LEU A 278 -21.26 -22.17 -12.44
C LEU A 278 -22.54 -21.30 -12.42
N PHE A 279 -23.05 -20.98 -13.62
CA PHE A 279 -24.27 -20.22 -13.97
C PHE A 279 -24.16 -18.69 -14.11
N TYR A 280 -23.81 -18.22 -15.32
CA TYR A 280 -24.82 -17.57 -16.18
C TYR A 280 -24.34 -17.50 -17.63
N VAL A 281 -24.67 -18.56 -18.37
CA VAL A 281 -24.92 -18.46 -19.81
C VAL A 281 -26.24 -17.66 -19.93
N LEU A 282 -26.22 -16.52 -20.63
CA LEU A 282 -27.39 -15.74 -21.10
C LEU A 282 -28.10 -14.75 -20.14
N THR A 283 -27.42 -13.72 -19.63
CA THR A 283 -28.12 -12.46 -19.25
C THR A 283 -27.51 -11.26 -19.95
N ARG A 284 -28.32 -10.58 -20.75
CA ARG A 284 -28.01 -9.36 -21.51
C ARG A 284 -28.09 -8.07 -20.67
N ALA A 285 -27.91 -8.16 -19.34
CA ALA A 285 -28.03 -6.98 -18.47
C ALA A 285 -26.63 -6.51 -18.00
N PRO A 286 -26.35 -5.20 -18.00
CA PRO A 286 -25.09 -4.67 -17.49
C PRO A 286 -24.98 -4.99 -15.99
N LEU A 287 -23.86 -5.61 -15.60
CA LEU A 287 -23.62 -6.12 -14.25
C LEU A 287 -23.32 -5.04 -13.19
N CYS A 288 -23.25 -3.76 -13.57
CA CYS A 288 -23.02 -2.64 -12.65
C CYS A 288 -23.19 -1.31 -13.41
N VAL A 289 -23.56 -0.22 -12.70
CA VAL A 289 -23.55 1.16 -13.22
C VAL A 289 -22.13 1.79 -13.17
N CYS A 290 -21.10 1.02 -12.79
CA CYS A 290 -19.73 1.53 -12.72
C CYS A 290 -19.15 1.87 -14.10
N VAL A 291 -18.22 2.83 -14.14
CA VAL A 291 -17.57 3.36 -15.36
C VAL A 291 -16.42 2.44 -15.84
N CYS A 292 -16.17 1.32 -15.17
CA CYS A 292 -15.05 0.43 -15.46
C CYS A 292 -15.19 -0.23 -16.84
N PHE A 293 -14.06 -0.54 -17.48
CA PHE A 293 -14.00 -1.07 -18.85
C PHE A 293 -14.83 -2.35 -19.07
N ALA A 294 -15.10 -3.12 -18.01
CA ALA A 294 -15.92 -4.34 -18.06
C ALA A 294 -17.43 -4.08 -18.31
N THR A 295 -17.92 -2.86 -18.11
CA THR A 295 -19.35 -2.50 -18.20
C THR A 295 -19.70 -1.60 -19.39
N LYS A 296 -18.72 -1.10 -20.15
CA LYS A 296 -18.99 -0.47 -21.44
C LYS A 296 -19.30 -1.55 -22.46
N CYS A 297 -20.59 -1.66 -22.79
CA CYS A 297 -21.21 -2.46 -23.86
C CYS A 297 -20.90 -3.97 -23.88
N GLY A 298 -21.93 -4.77 -23.61
CA GLY A 298 -21.98 -6.23 -23.65
C GLY A 298 -20.91 -6.96 -24.49
N CYS A 299 -20.34 -7.98 -23.85
CA CYS A 299 -19.44 -9.01 -24.38
C CYS A 299 -17.94 -8.68 -24.42
N LEU A 300 -17.30 -8.54 -23.25
CA LEU A 300 -15.87 -8.91 -23.12
C LEU A 300 -15.47 -9.38 -21.71
N VAL A 301 -16.28 -10.21 -21.05
CA VAL A 301 -15.75 -11.18 -20.08
C VAL A 301 -15.70 -12.53 -20.79
N ARG A 302 -14.80 -12.63 -21.78
CA ARG A 302 -14.35 -13.95 -22.20
C ARG A 302 -13.45 -14.42 -21.06
N ILE A 303 -14.06 -15.22 -20.19
CA ILE A 303 -13.46 -16.02 -19.13
C ILE A 303 -12.02 -16.39 -19.52
N ILE A 304 -11.02 -15.69 -18.99
CA ILE A 304 -9.62 -16.17 -18.92
C ILE A 304 -9.54 -17.10 -17.70
N SER A 305 -10.41 -18.10 -17.69
CA SER A 305 -10.42 -19.25 -16.77
C SER A 305 -11.10 -20.43 -17.47
N LEU A 306 -10.67 -20.68 -18.70
CA LEU A 306 -10.78 -21.99 -19.31
C LEU A 306 -9.36 -22.31 -19.80
N ASN A 307 -8.60 -22.94 -18.91
CA ASN A 307 -7.22 -23.41 -19.07
C ASN A 307 -6.16 -22.31 -19.10
N SER A 308 -5.30 -22.27 -18.08
CA SER A 308 -3.83 -22.21 -18.24
C SER A 308 -3.26 -21.54 -19.52
N GLU A 309 -3.61 -20.29 -19.83
CA GLU A 309 -3.03 -19.57 -20.98
C GLU A 309 -2.63 -18.12 -20.64
N LEU A 310 -2.06 -17.92 -19.46
CA LEU A 310 -1.15 -16.80 -19.22
C LEU A 310 0.17 -17.38 -18.70
N HIS A 311 0.91 -18.02 -19.61
CA HIS A 311 2.35 -18.16 -19.46
C HIS A 311 2.97 -16.85 -19.99
N ILE A 312 3.37 -16.00 -19.06
CA ILE A 312 4.38 -14.95 -19.26
C ILE A 312 5.55 -15.32 -18.35
#